data_AF-A0A1G1FRN4-F1
#
_entry.id   AF-A0A1G1FRN4-F1
#
_cell.length_a   1.000
_cell.length_b   1.000
_cell.length_c   1.000
_cell.angle_alpha   90.00
_cell.angle_beta   90.00
_cell.angle_gamma   90.00
#
_symmetry.space_group_name_H-M   'P 1'
#
loop_
_entity.id
_entity.type
_entity.pdbx_description
1 polymer ?
#
loop_
_entity_poly.entity_id
_entity_poly.type
_entity_poly.pdbx_seq_one_letter_code
_entity_poly.pdbx_strand_id
1 'polypeptide(L)' 'MGLFERIGTMLRSGKENIPAEKPGRNEPCWCGSGRKYKKCHLPEDDRIQTKAKACSLNCGPS' A
#
# COMPACT_ATOMS: atom_id res chain seq x y z
N MET A 1 16.44 29.67 25.29
CA MET A 1 15.39 29.71 24.26
C MET A 1 16.07 29.60 22.90
N GLY A 2 16.29 28.37 22.43
CA GLY A 2 17.25 28.08 21.37
C GLY A 2 16.66 28.15 19.96
N LEU A 3 17.40 28.80 19.05
CA LEU A 3 17.08 28.92 17.61
C LEU A 3 17.00 27.57 16.87
N PHE A 4 17.45 26.48 17.49
CA PHE A 4 17.53 25.13 16.91
C PHE A 4 16.23 24.30 16.98
N GLU A 5 15.20 24.73 17.72
CA GLU A 5 13.97 23.93 17.91
C GLU A 5 12.94 24.08 16.78
N ARG A 6 13.20 24.94 15.77
CA ARG A 6 12.24 25.21 14.68
C ARG A 6 12.36 24.29 13.46
N ILE A 7 13.27 23.32 13.48
CA ILE A 7 13.50 22.37 12.36
C ILE A 7 12.70 21.06 12.54
N GLY A 8 12.12 20.81 13.72
CA GLY A 8 11.46 19.54 14.06
C GLY A 8 10.05 19.29 13.48
N THR A 9 9.46 20.24 12.76
CA THR A 9 8.01 20.19 12.41
C THR A 9 7.69 19.96 10.93
N MET A 10 8.64 19.58 10.07
CA MET A 10 8.39 19.38 8.62
C MET A 10 8.39 17.93 8.12
N LEU A 11 8.50 16.92 8.98
CA LEU A 11 8.45 15.49 8.60
C LEU A 11 7.24 14.74 9.18
N ARG A 12 6.16 15.45 9.54
CA ARG A 12 4.89 14.83 9.93
C ARG A 12 4.08 14.45 8.68
N SER A 13 4.71 13.70 7.77
CA SER A 13 4.10 13.17 6.55
C SER A 13 3.14 12.03 6.89
N GLY A 14 1.92 12.13 6.39
CA GLY A 14 0.81 11.22 6.65
C GLY A 14 1.19 9.75 6.50
N LYS A 15 1.08 9.01 7.60
CA LYS A 15 1.10 7.56 7.63
C LYS A 15 -0.19 7.08 6.97
N GLU A 16 -0.08 6.58 5.75
CA GLU A 16 -1.22 6.08 4.98
C GLU A 16 -1.80 4.81 5.64
N ASN A 17 -3.14 4.71 5.62
CA ASN A 17 -3.94 3.65 6.24
C ASN A 17 -3.81 2.33 5.44
N ILE A 18 -2.65 1.69 5.47
CA ILE A 18 -2.49 0.34 4.94
C ILE A 18 -2.77 -0.65 6.07
N PRO A 19 -3.89 -1.40 6.04
CA PRO A 19 -4.17 -2.41 7.04
C PRO A 19 -3.16 -3.54 6.88
N ALA A 20 -2.68 -4.06 8.02
CA ALA A 20 -1.80 -5.23 8.07
C ALA A 20 -2.47 -6.50 7.52
N GLU A 21 -3.80 -6.48 7.44
CA GLU A 21 -4.66 -7.58 7.03
C GLU A 21 -5.56 -7.16 5.86
N LYS A 22 -5.56 -7.99 4.81
CA LYS A 22 -6.32 -7.72 3.58
C LYS A 22 -7.82 -7.84 3.90
N PRO A 23 -8.62 -6.80 3.67
CA PRO A 23 -10.06 -6.87 3.91
C PRO A 23 -10.70 -7.95 3.04
N GLY A 24 -11.82 -8.50 3.51
CA GLY A 24 -12.61 -9.47 2.75
C GLY A 24 -13.12 -8.88 1.43
N ARG A 25 -13.37 -9.73 0.42
CA ARG A 25 -13.79 -9.29 -0.93
C ARG A 25 -14.96 -8.28 -0.94
N ASN A 26 -15.93 -8.43 -0.03
CA ASN A 26 -17.11 -7.57 0.03
C ASN A 26 -16.98 -6.36 0.97
N GLU A 27 -15.89 -6.26 1.73
CA GLU A 27 -15.66 -5.20 2.71
C GLU A 27 -15.25 -3.88 2.03
N PRO A 28 -15.40 -2.73 2.71
CA PRO A 28 -14.90 -1.45 2.21
C PRO A 28 -13.39 -1.53 1.95
N CYS A 29 -12.95 -0.92 0.86
CA CYS A 29 -11.55 -0.91 0.50
C CYS A 29 -10.77 0.01 1.44
N TRP A 30 -9.59 -0.47 1.84
CA TRP A 30 -8.71 0.18 2.81
C TRP A 30 -8.12 1.51 2.35
N CYS A 31 -8.05 1.73 1.04
CA CYS A 31 -7.58 2.97 0.42
C CYS A 31 -8.50 4.19 0.63
N GLY A 32 -9.58 4.06 1.42
CA GLY A 32 -10.50 5.15 1.72
C GLY A 32 -11.42 5.57 0.57
N SER A 33 -11.43 4.83 -0.56
CA SER A 33 -12.26 5.21 -1.73
C SER A 33 -13.76 4.92 -1.58
N GLY A 34 -14.21 4.38 -0.44
CA GLY A 34 -15.62 4.03 -0.20
C GLY A 34 -16.18 2.90 -1.09
N ARG A 35 -15.33 2.29 -1.92
CA ARG A 35 -15.70 1.18 -2.83
C ARG A 35 -15.45 -0.16 -2.16
N LYS A 36 -16.19 -1.21 -2.58
CA LYS A 36 -15.93 -2.60 -2.14
C LYS A 36 -14.54 -3.05 -2.60
N TYR A 37 -13.80 -3.74 -1.73
CA TYR A 37 -12.44 -4.21 -2.00
C TYR A 37 -12.33 -4.97 -3.33
N LYS A 38 -13.30 -5.86 -3.63
CA LYS A 38 -13.34 -6.59 -4.91
C LYS A 38 -13.36 -5.76 -6.18
N LYS A 39 -13.86 -4.51 -6.12
CA LYS A 39 -13.95 -3.59 -7.26
C LYS A 39 -12.87 -2.51 -7.24
N CYS A 40 -12.00 -2.53 -6.23
CA CYS A 40 -10.98 -1.52 -6.01
C CYS A 40 -9.60 -2.16 -6.13
N HIS A 41 -9.00 -2.59 -5.02
CA HIS A 41 -7.62 -3.10 -4.99
C HIS A 41 -7.50 -4.61 -5.24
N LEU A 42 -8.55 -5.40 -5.04
CA LEU A 42 -8.52 -6.84 -5.33
C LEU A 42 -8.01 -7.22 -6.74
N PRO A 43 -8.44 -6.58 -7.84
CA PRO A 43 -7.90 -6.89 -9.17
C PRO A 43 -6.42 -6.51 -9.34
N GLU A 44 -5.95 -5.50 -8.60
CA GLU A 44 -4.53 -5.10 -8.61
C GLU A 44 -3.70 -6.08 -7.77
N ASP A 45 -4.17 -6.48 -6.59
CA ASP A 45 -3.56 -7.53 -5.76
C ASP A 45 -3.38 -8.85 -6.53
N ASP A 46 -4.38 -9.24 -7.34
CA ASP A 46 -4.32 -10.44 -8.19
C ASP A 46 -3.23 -10.33 -9.28
N ARG A 47 -3.11 -9.15 -9.90
CA ARG A 47 -2.05 -8.85 -10.88
C ARG A 47 -0.67 -8.81 -10.25
N ILE A 48 -0.54 -8.21 -9.07
CA ILE A 48 0.72 -8.15 -8.31
C ILE A 48 1.12 -9.56 -7.86
N GLN A 49 0.17 -10.39 -7.42
CA GLN A 49 0.44 -11.78 -7.03
C GLN A 49 0.90 -12.63 -8.23
N THR A 50 0.34 -12.39 -9.41
CA THR A 50 0.78 -13.04 -10.66
C THR A 50 2.21 -12.61 -11.04
N LYS A 51 2.54 -11.31 -10.91
CA LYS A 51 3.92 -10.80 -11.14
C LYS A 51 4.93 -11.32 -10.13
N ALA A 52 4.57 -11.39 -8.85
CA ALA A 52 5.45 -11.91 -7.80
C ALA A 52 5.79 -13.40 -8.03
N LYS A 53 4.85 -14.20 -8.55
CA LYS A 53 5.11 -15.59 -8.94
C LYS A 53 5.93 -15.72 -10.23
N ALA A 54 5.83 -14.78 -11.15
CA ALA A 54 6.65 -14.77 -12.37
C ALA A 54 8.14 -14.54 -12.07
N CYS A 55 8.48 -13.85 -10.97
CA CYS A 55 9.86 -13.65 -10.52
C CYS A 55 10.49 -14.90 -9.86
N SER A 56 9.77 -16.02 -9.78
CA SER A 56 10.31 -17.32 -9.28
C SER A 56 10.63 -18.31 -10.42
N LEU A 57 10.42 -17.93 -11.68
CA LEU A 57 10.78 -18.72 -12.85
C LEU A 57 11.88 -17.98 -13.63
N ASN A 58 13.14 -18.20 -13.24
CA ASN A 58 14.37 -17.98 -14.03
C ASN A 58 14.44 -16.68 -14.87
N CYS A 59 14.19 -15.52 -14.28
CA CYS A 59 14.46 -14.24 -14.94
C CYS A 59 15.64 -13.55 -14.24
N GLY A 60 16.87 -13.99 -14.53
CA GLY A 60 18.07 -13.19 -14.29
C GLY A 60 18.26 -12.17 -15.41
N PRO A 61 18.89 -11.01 -15.17
CA PRO A 61 19.26 -10.11 -16.25
C PRO A 61 20.49 -10.69 -16.96
N SER A 62 20.32 -11.11 -18.21
CA SER A 62 21.45 -11.32 -19.14
C SER A 62 22.04 -9.97 -19.57
#